data_AF-A0A521G8I6-F1
#
_entry.id   AF-A0A521G8I6-F1
#
_cell.length_a   1.000
_cell.length_b   1.000
_cell.length_c   1.000
_cell.angle_alpha   90.00
_cell.angle_beta   90.00
_cell.angle_gamma   90.00
#
_symmetry.space_group_name_H-M   'P 1'
#
loop_
_entity.id
_entity.type
_entity.pdbx_description
1 polymer ?
#
loop_
_entity_poly.entity_id
_entity_poly.type
_entity_poly.pdbx_seq_one_letter_code
_entity_poly.pdbx_strand_id
1 'polypeptide(L)'
;MKTTTTNPDLYMGLGSAVYALTKLDGRLQLAEMQTVKELLASEPHGDLALYAFFLRENTDESVEEAYAFAMRRFANQPQKLDEDTKKRFVGILQKVADSHDDTSRKEREFIQRFRRDIRRY
;
A
#
# COMPACT_ATOMS: atom_id res chain seq x y z
N MET A 1 15.71 -4.21 23.32
CA MET A 1 15.04 -3.91 22.03
C MET A 1 13.67 -3.33 22.34
N LYS A 2 13.35 -2.12 21.85
CA LYS A 2 11.95 -1.65 21.90
C LYS A 2 11.17 -2.51 20.91
N THR A 3 10.25 -3.33 21.39
CA THR A 3 9.25 -3.97 20.53
C THR A 3 8.35 -2.86 19.99
N THR A 4 8.62 -2.39 18.77
CA THR A 4 7.72 -1.50 18.05
C THR A 4 6.44 -2.26 17.78
N THR A 5 5.42 -2.06 18.62
CA THR A 5 4.09 -2.65 18.42
C THR A 5 3.52 -2.08 17.13
N THR A 6 3.57 -2.87 16.06
CA THR A 6 3.02 -2.52 14.76
C THR A 6 1.50 -2.43 14.85
N ASN A 7 0.93 -1.40 14.25
CA ASN A 7 -0.49 -1.12 14.38
C ASN A 7 -1.30 -1.75 13.22
N PRO A 8 -2.25 -2.66 13.50
CA PRO A 8 -3.04 -3.34 12.47
C PRO A 8 -3.74 -2.41 11.47
N ASP A 9 -4.18 -1.23 11.93
CA ASP A 9 -4.94 -0.28 11.11
C ASP A 9 -4.07 0.35 10.00
N LEU A 10 -2.77 0.51 10.25
CA LEU A 10 -1.82 0.97 9.23
C LEU A 10 -1.70 -0.06 8.10
N TYR A 11 -1.80 -1.35 8.40
CA TYR A 11 -1.72 -2.41 7.39
C TYR A 11 -3.00 -2.53 6.55
N MET A 12 -4.16 -2.20 7.13
CA MET A 12 -5.38 -1.97 6.35
C MET A 12 -5.19 -0.80 5.36
N GLY A 13 -4.50 0.27 5.80
CA GLY A 13 -4.12 1.38 4.93
C GLY A 13 -3.12 0.98 3.84
N LEU A 14 -2.12 0.15 4.18
CA LEU A 14 -1.12 -0.36 3.23
C LEU A 14 -1.78 -1.18 2.12
N GLY A 15 -2.61 -2.17 2.47
CA GLY A 15 -3.32 -2.98 1.47
C GLY A 15 -4.17 -2.13 0.52
N SER A 16 -4.81 -1.09 1.07
CA SER A 16 -5.57 -0.10 0.30
C SER A 16 -4.71 0.69 -0.69
N ALA A 17 -3.51 1.11 -0.28
CA ALA A 17 -2.59 1.83 -1.14
C ALA A 17 -1.98 0.94 -2.24
N VAL A 18 -1.66 -0.32 -1.92
CA VAL A 18 -1.16 -1.28 -2.91
C VAL A 18 -2.22 -1.57 -3.96
N TYR A 19 -3.48 -1.76 -3.57
CA TYR A 19 -4.58 -1.90 -4.52
C TYR A 19 -4.68 -0.69 -5.46
N ALA A 20 -4.69 0.52 -4.90
CA ALA A 20 -4.76 1.75 -5.68
C ALA A 20 -3.62 1.86 -6.70
N LEU A 21 -2.39 1.49 -6.32
CA LEU A 21 -1.24 1.43 -7.23
C LEU A 21 -1.49 0.46 -8.39
N THR A 22 -1.85 -0.79 -8.08
CA THR A 22 -2.04 -1.84 -9.10
C THR A 22 -3.19 -1.55 -10.07
N LYS A 23 -4.15 -0.71 -9.68
CA LYS A 23 -5.31 -0.37 -10.51
C LYS A 23 -5.06 0.80 -11.47
N LEU A 24 -3.95 1.53 -11.35
CA LEU A 24 -3.65 2.73 -12.16
C LEU A 24 -3.69 2.52 -13.67
N ASP A 25 -3.30 1.32 -14.12
CA ASP A 25 -3.27 0.96 -15.54
C ASP A 25 -4.46 0.08 -15.96
N GLY A 26 -5.48 0.02 -15.10
CA GLY A 26 -6.84 -0.42 -15.42
C GLY A 26 -7.09 -1.92 -15.28
N ARG A 27 -6.06 -2.76 -15.20
CA ARG A 27 -6.19 -4.19 -14.89
C ARG A 27 -4.98 -4.72 -14.11
N LEU A 28 -5.26 -5.37 -12.99
CA LEU A 28 -4.29 -6.13 -12.23
C LEU A 28 -3.92 -7.41 -13.00
N GLN A 29 -2.65 -7.59 -13.33
CA GLN A 29 -2.18 -8.82 -13.99
C GLN A 29 -2.02 -9.96 -12.97
N LEU A 30 -2.15 -11.22 -13.41
CA LEU A 30 -1.99 -12.37 -12.51
C LEU A 30 -0.59 -12.45 -11.86
N ALA A 31 0.45 -11.98 -12.56
CA ALA A 31 1.81 -11.89 -12.02
C ALA A 31 1.91 -10.84 -10.90
N GLU A 32 1.26 -9.70 -11.06
CA GLU A 32 1.16 -8.64 -10.03
C GLU A 32 0.52 -9.16 -8.77
N MET A 33 -0.57 -9.91 -8.94
CA MET A 33 -1.30 -10.50 -7.84
C MET A 33 -0.42 -11.40 -6.98
N GLN A 34 0.46 -12.19 -7.59
CA GLN A 34 1.36 -13.06 -6.85
C GLN A 34 2.39 -12.24 -6.07
N THR A 35 3.01 -11.25 -6.70
CA THR A 35 3.96 -10.35 -6.03
C THR A 35 3.31 -9.60 -4.87
N VAL A 36 2.10 -9.07 -5.07
CA VAL A 36 1.32 -8.39 -4.01
C VAL A 36 1.06 -9.35 -2.85
N LYS A 37 0.62 -10.58 -3.14
CA LYS A 37 0.38 -11.60 -2.11
C LYS A 37 1.62 -11.86 -1.27
N GLU A 38 2.76 -12.08 -1.92
CA GLU A 38 4.02 -12.36 -1.24
C GLU A 38 4.52 -11.17 -0.42
N LEU A 39 4.51 -9.97 -0.99
CA LEU A 39 4.98 -8.77 -0.31
C LEU A 39 4.09 -8.42 0.89
N LEU A 40 2.76 -8.43 0.72
CA LEU A 40 1.85 -8.10 1.82
C LEU A 40 1.83 -9.19 2.90
N ALA A 41 1.87 -10.48 2.54
CA ALA A 41 1.92 -11.57 3.52
C ALA A 41 3.19 -11.52 4.38
N SER A 42 4.30 -11.00 3.83
CA SER A 42 5.57 -10.87 4.56
C SER A 42 5.59 -9.76 5.62
N GLU A 43 4.57 -8.89 5.61
CA GLU A 43 4.49 -7.76 6.53
C GLU A 43 3.85 -8.13 7.87
N PRO A 44 4.16 -7.39 8.95
CA PRO A 44 3.39 -7.48 10.19
C PRO A 44 1.90 -7.24 9.91
N HIS A 45 1.02 -8.11 10.40
CA HIS A 45 -0.42 -8.05 10.06
C HIS A 45 -0.70 -8.17 8.56
N GLY A 46 0.13 -8.91 7.82
CA GLY A 46 0.01 -9.12 6.38
C GLY A 46 -1.36 -9.65 5.92
N ASP A 47 -1.99 -10.50 6.72
CA ASP A 47 -3.36 -10.99 6.46
C ASP A 47 -4.38 -9.85 6.39
N LEU A 48 -4.23 -8.81 7.24
CA LEU A 48 -5.11 -7.64 7.21
C LEU A 48 -4.83 -6.75 6.00
N ALA A 49 -3.56 -6.61 5.61
CA ALA A 49 -3.21 -5.90 4.39
C ALA A 49 -3.79 -6.61 3.16
N LEU A 50 -3.70 -7.94 3.10
CA LEU A 50 -4.30 -8.74 2.04
C LEU A 50 -5.83 -8.65 2.05
N TYR A 51 -6.46 -8.76 3.21
CA TYR A 51 -7.91 -8.58 3.33
C TYR A 51 -8.34 -7.21 2.81
N ALA A 52 -7.63 -6.14 3.19
CA ALA A 52 -7.92 -4.81 2.68
C ALA A 52 -7.76 -4.75 1.16
N PHE A 53 -6.67 -5.27 0.61
CA PHE A 53 -6.44 -5.32 -0.84
C PHE A 53 -7.60 -6.03 -1.56
N PHE A 54 -7.91 -7.27 -1.17
CA PHE A 54 -8.96 -8.08 -1.80
C PHE A 54 -10.34 -7.49 -1.63
N LEU A 55 -10.65 -6.86 -0.49
CA LEU A 55 -11.94 -6.22 -0.30
C LEU A 55 -12.19 -5.18 -1.39
N ARG A 56 -11.20 -4.34 -1.70
CA ARG A 56 -11.30 -3.30 -2.73
C ARG A 56 -11.37 -3.86 -4.13
N GLU A 57 -10.60 -4.93 -4.38
CA GLU A 57 -10.68 -5.65 -5.64
C GLU A 57 -12.09 -6.20 -5.88
N ASN A 58 -12.68 -6.83 -4.87
CA ASN A 58 -14.03 -7.41 -4.97
C ASN A 58 -15.15 -6.35 -5.02
N THR A 59 -14.92 -5.15 -4.50
CA THR A 59 -15.87 -4.02 -4.59
C THR A 59 -15.61 -3.10 -5.79
N ASP A 60 -14.59 -3.39 -6.59
CA ASP A 60 -14.16 -2.59 -7.74
C ASP A 60 -13.94 -1.10 -7.41
N GLU A 61 -13.44 -0.80 -6.20
CA GLU A 61 -13.20 0.58 -5.75
C GLU A 61 -12.29 1.36 -6.72
N SER A 62 -12.55 2.65 -6.92
CA SER A 62 -11.66 3.50 -7.73
C SER A 62 -10.29 3.68 -7.05
N VAL A 63 -9.27 4.03 -7.85
CA VAL A 63 -7.92 4.34 -7.36
C VAL A 63 -7.98 5.41 -6.26
N GLU A 64 -8.79 6.44 -6.46
CA GLU A 64 -8.95 7.60 -5.58
C GLU A 64 -9.65 7.24 -4.28
N GLU A 65 -10.69 6.40 -4.31
CA GLU A 65 -11.38 5.91 -3.12
C GLU A 65 -10.44 5.06 -2.25
N ALA A 66 -9.74 4.12 -2.87
CA ALA A 66 -8.78 3.27 -2.18
C ALA A 66 -7.59 4.09 -1.63
N TYR A 67 -7.09 5.07 -2.38
CA TYR A 67 -6.04 5.97 -1.89
C TYR A 67 -6.52 6.83 -0.72
N ALA A 68 -7.72 7.41 -0.81
CA ALA A 68 -8.31 8.22 0.25
C ALA A 68 -8.55 7.40 1.53
N PHE A 69 -8.97 6.14 1.40
CA PHE A 69 -9.06 5.23 2.54
C PHE A 69 -7.68 5.01 3.19
N ALA A 70 -6.65 4.73 2.39
CA ALA A 70 -5.29 4.53 2.90
C ALA A 70 -4.82 5.75 3.72
N MET A 71 -4.94 6.95 3.14
CA MET A 71 -4.52 8.19 3.79
C MET A 71 -5.28 8.44 5.09
N ARG A 72 -6.57 8.13 5.15
CA ARG A 72 -7.38 8.27 6.38
C ARG A 72 -6.89 7.36 7.50
N ARG A 73 -6.52 6.12 7.20
CA ARG A 73 -5.95 5.17 8.17
C ARG A 73 -4.64 5.69 8.74
N PHE A 74 -3.77 6.23 7.89
CA PHE A 74 -2.51 6.84 8.30
C PHE A 74 -2.73 8.11 9.14
N ALA A 75 -3.64 8.99 8.72
CA ALA A 75 -3.95 10.24 9.39
C ALA A 75 -4.59 10.06 10.77
N ASN A 76 -5.31 8.96 11.00
CA ASN A 76 -5.92 8.67 12.30
C ASN A 76 -4.89 8.26 13.36
N GLN A 77 -3.69 7.83 12.96
CA GLN A 77 -2.68 7.27 13.85
C GLN A 77 -1.25 7.74 13.55
N PRO A 78 -0.99 9.06 13.40
CA PRO A 78 0.29 9.61 12.97
C PRO A 78 1.45 9.17 13.87
N GLN A 79 1.23 9.10 15.18
CA GLN A 79 2.21 8.67 16.17
C GLN A 79 2.65 7.20 16.05
N LYS A 80 1.92 6.38 15.27
CA LYS A 80 2.25 4.97 15.02
C LYS A 80 2.93 4.77 13.66
N LEU A 81 2.91 5.80 12.81
CA LEU A 81 3.52 5.77 11.50
C LEU A 81 4.92 6.38 11.59
N ASP A 82 5.86 5.65 12.18
CA ASP A 82 7.25 6.11 12.30
C ASP A 82 7.99 6.08 10.94
N GLU A 83 9.17 6.69 10.91
CA GLU A 83 9.97 6.81 9.67
C GLU A 83 10.36 5.45 9.08
N ASP A 84 10.54 4.43 9.91
CA ASP A 84 10.87 3.07 9.44
C ASP A 84 9.65 2.41 8.78
N THR A 85 8.46 2.60 9.35
CA THR A 85 7.19 2.14 8.76
C THR A 85 6.91 2.87 7.45
N LYS A 86 7.11 4.19 7.39
CA LYS A 86 6.96 4.98 6.16
C LYS A 86 7.89 4.48 5.06
N LYS A 87 9.17 4.30 5.36
CA LYS A 87 10.16 3.78 4.40
C LYS A 87 9.78 2.40 3.91
N ARG A 88 9.32 1.53 4.81
CA ARG A 88 8.87 0.18 4.47
C ARG A 88 7.68 0.21 3.52
N PHE A 89 6.64 0.99 3.80
CA PHE A 89 5.45 1.09 2.96
C PHE A 89 5.77 1.64 1.57
N VAL A 90 6.59 2.69 1.49
CA VAL A 90 7.09 3.20 0.20
C VAL A 90 7.88 2.13 -0.55
N GLY A 91 8.72 1.36 0.15
CA GLY A 91 9.48 0.26 -0.44
C GLY A 91 8.62 -0.86 -0.99
N ILE A 92 7.49 -1.19 -0.34
CA ILE A 92 6.54 -2.18 -0.85
C ILE A 92 5.90 -1.69 -2.14
N LEU A 93 5.41 -0.44 -2.18
CA LEU A 93 4.83 0.13 -3.40
C LEU A 93 5.84 0.14 -4.54
N GLN A 94 7.11 0.47 -4.25
CA GLN A 94 8.17 0.42 -5.26
C GLN A 94 8.38 -1.00 -5.77
N LYS A 95 8.48 -2.01 -4.89
CA LYS A 95 8.65 -3.42 -5.31
C LYS A 95 7.47 -3.95 -6.12
N VAL A 96 6.24 -3.53 -5.80
CA VAL A 96 5.05 -3.88 -6.59
C VAL A 96 5.17 -3.27 -7.98
N ALA A 97 5.49 -1.98 -8.08
CA ALA A 97 5.63 -1.29 -9.37
C ALA A 97 6.84 -1.76 -10.20
N ASP A 98 7.90 -2.22 -9.54
CA ASP A 98 9.11 -2.79 -10.18
C ASP A 98 8.93 -4.27 -10.56
N SER A 99 7.81 -4.91 -10.18
CA SER A 99 7.52 -6.29 -10.60
C SER A 99 7.06 -6.39 -12.06
N HIS A 100 6.99 -5.24 -12.72
CA HIS A 100 6.81 -5.07 -14.16
C HIS A 100 8.12 -4.81 -14.88
N ASP A 101 8.22 -5.30 -16.11
CA ASP A 101 9.32 -5.01 -17.03
C ASP A 101 9.50 -3.51 -17.33
N ASP A 102 8.50 -2.67 -17.01
CA ASP A 102 8.65 -1.21 -16.96
C ASP A 102 7.65 -0.58 -15.99
N THR A 103 8.13 0.14 -14.97
CA THR A 103 7.27 0.96 -14.12
C THR A 103 6.67 2.10 -14.95
N SER A 104 5.34 2.24 -14.92
CA SER A 104 4.64 3.26 -15.68
C SER A 104 4.86 4.66 -15.10
N ARG A 105 4.66 5.71 -15.94
CA ARG A 105 4.75 7.10 -15.45
C ARG A 105 3.73 7.36 -14.34
N LYS A 106 2.52 6.78 -14.45
CA LYS A 106 1.46 6.96 -13.45
C LYS A 106 1.83 6.32 -12.12
N GLU A 107 2.43 5.12 -12.14
CA GLU A 107 2.89 4.44 -10.93
C GLU A 107 3.99 5.25 -10.23
N ARG A 108 4.96 5.79 -10.98
CA ARG A 108 5.98 6.68 -10.43
C ARG A 108 5.38 7.93 -9.80
N GLU A 109 4.44 8.58 -10.47
CA GLU A 109 3.75 9.77 -9.95
C GLU A 109 2.93 9.44 -8.69
N PHE A 110 2.28 8.27 -8.66
CA PHE A 110 1.54 7.78 -7.50
C PHE A 110 2.46 7.53 -6.31
N ILE A 111 3.59 6.83 -6.50
CA ILE A 111 4.56 6.56 -5.43
C ILE A 111 5.16 7.87 -4.90
N GLN A 112 5.47 8.82 -5.78
CA GLN A 112 5.95 10.14 -5.37
C GLN A 112 4.90 10.91 -4.55
N ARG A 113 3.64 10.88 -4.99
CA ARG A 113 2.50 11.45 -4.25
C ARG A 113 2.37 10.80 -2.87
N PHE A 114 2.32 9.48 -2.82
CA PHE A 114 2.24 8.71 -1.58
C PHE A 114 3.36 9.07 -0.62
N ARG A 115 4.61 9.10 -1.10
CA ARG A 115 5.79 9.45 -0.30
C ARG A 115 5.72 10.87 0.25
N ARG A 116 5.15 11.83 -0.49
CA ARG A 116 4.97 13.20 -0.01
C ARG A 116 3.87 13.28 1.03
N ASP A 117 2.75 12.62 0.79
CA ASP A 117 1.56 12.72 1.64
C ASP A 117 1.81 12.03 2.99
N ILE A 118 2.44 10.84 3.00
CA ILE A 118 2.73 10.09 4.22
C ILE A 118 3.77 10.76 5.14
N ARG A 119 4.61 11.66 4.61
CA ARG A 119 5.56 12.45 5.41
C ARG A 119 4.89 13.52 6.26
N ARG A 120 3.62 13.86 5.98
CA ARG A 120 2.87 14.89 6.71
C ARG A 120 2.29 14.38 8.02
N TYR A 121 2.29 13.06 8.21
CA TYR A 121 1.86 12.36 9.43
C TYR A 121 3.09 12.01 10.26
#